data_AF-A0A1F1E7P4-F1
#
_entry.id   AF-A0A1F1E7P4-F1
#
_cell.length_a   1.000
_cell.length_b   1.000
_cell.length_c   1.000
_cell.angle_alpha   90.00
_cell.angle_beta   90.00
_cell.angle_gamma   90.00
#
_symmetry.space_group_name_H-M   'P 1'
#
loop_
_entity.id
_entity.type
_entity.pdbx_description
1 polymer ?
#
loop_
_entity_poly.entity_id
_entity_poly.type
_entity_poly.pdbx_seq_one_letter_code
_entity_poly.pdbx_strand_id
1 'polypeptide(L)'
;MVMVFHGWGEKPKTIEGYTEFNSAKAILVYPEGEDNAWTPAPYAKTSEEEDLKFVADMVDSLRATYAVDDDRIFAAGLSNGGGFAAFLACRMPETFRSIATVSAAYYEGIHQGCSEAPVGRLDMHGTDDPVVEYYGGTRHATKYDSVAEVMEQNRRRNECTTQISTTQLVNNALQQTWIGCKAPLQHIRIGGGSHIWPGGLADDRAEVGKGFATDRVLDFFGIPGRPAGTIDPESGKKTK
;
A
#
# COMPACT_ATOMS: atom_id res chain seq x y z
N MET A 1 -5.46 6.55 -11.86
CA MET A 1 -6.06 5.22 -11.66
C MET A 1 -5.44 4.59 -10.42
N VAL A 2 -6.20 3.86 -9.62
CA VAL A 2 -5.68 3.13 -8.45
C VAL A 2 -6.05 1.67 -8.55
N MET A 3 -5.06 0.80 -8.51
CA MET A 3 -5.24 -0.66 -8.41
C MET A 3 -5.13 -1.07 -6.94
N VAL A 4 -6.15 -1.72 -6.41
CA VAL A 4 -6.27 -2.08 -4.99
C VAL A 4 -6.28 -3.59 -4.84
N PHE A 5 -5.21 -4.15 -4.27
CA PHE A 5 -4.96 -5.59 -4.20
C PHE A 5 -5.35 -6.16 -2.83
N HIS A 6 -6.19 -7.18 -2.85
CA HIS A 6 -6.73 -7.85 -1.67
C HIS A 6 -5.67 -8.69 -0.93
N GLY A 7 -5.94 -9.01 0.34
CA GLY A 7 -5.10 -9.92 1.13
C GLY A 7 -5.23 -11.39 0.71
N TRP A 8 -4.39 -12.26 1.26
CA TRP A 8 -4.45 -13.69 0.95
C TRP A 8 -5.77 -14.32 1.38
N GLY A 9 -6.41 -15.07 0.48
CA GLY A 9 -7.69 -15.73 0.71
C GLY A 9 -8.91 -14.80 0.62
N GLU A 10 -8.67 -13.51 0.40
CA GLU A 10 -9.71 -12.48 0.31
C GLU A 10 -10.23 -12.33 -1.13
N LYS A 11 -11.46 -11.84 -1.29
CA LYS A 11 -12.03 -11.48 -2.59
C LYS A 11 -11.93 -9.97 -2.84
N PRO A 12 -11.86 -9.51 -4.11
CA PRO A 12 -11.84 -8.09 -4.45
C PRO A 12 -12.97 -7.28 -3.80
N LYS A 13 -14.17 -7.88 -3.70
CA LYS A 13 -15.35 -7.22 -3.12
C LYS A 13 -15.19 -6.95 -1.62
N THR A 14 -14.40 -7.75 -0.91
CA THR A 14 -14.17 -7.58 0.53
C THR A 14 -13.29 -6.36 0.79
N ILE A 15 -12.18 -6.22 0.05
CA ILE A 15 -11.28 -5.06 0.21
C ILE A 15 -11.95 -3.78 -0.30
N GLU A 16 -12.72 -3.85 -1.39
CA GLU A 16 -13.57 -2.73 -1.81
C GLU A 16 -14.50 -2.27 -0.67
N GLY A 17 -15.08 -3.25 0.04
CA GLY A 17 -16.03 -2.99 1.12
C GLY A 17 -15.43 -2.27 2.33
N TYR A 18 -14.29 -2.73 2.87
CA TYR A 18 -13.77 -2.15 4.11
C TYR A 18 -12.85 -0.95 3.92
N THR A 19 -12.26 -0.77 2.73
CA THR A 19 -11.32 0.34 2.50
C THR A 19 -12.01 1.66 2.20
N GLU A 20 -13.25 1.65 1.71
CA GLU A 20 -13.97 2.88 1.33
C GLU A 20 -13.24 3.73 0.27
N PHE A 21 -12.42 3.10 -0.59
CA PHE A 21 -11.78 3.78 -1.73
C PHE A 21 -12.80 4.33 -2.73
N ASN A 22 -14.05 3.87 -2.71
CA ASN A 22 -15.18 4.41 -3.48
C ASN A 22 -15.42 5.92 -3.27
N SER A 23 -14.89 6.51 -2.20
CA SER A 23 -14.87 7.95 -1.97
C SER A 23 -13.90 8.73 -2.89
N ALA A 24 -12.94 8.04 -3.51
CA ALA A 24 -11.92 8.64 -4.37
C ALA A 24 -12.49 9.09 -5.72
N LYS A 25 -12.01 10.24 -6.22
CA LYS A 25 -12.30 10.70 -7.57
C LYS A 25 -11.27 10.13 -8.57
N ALA A 26 -11.31 8.82 -8.77
CA ALA A 26 -10.39 8.11 -9.68
C ALA A 26 -11.05 6.87 -10.30
N ILE A 27 -10.44 6.33 -11.36
CA ILE A 27 -10.69 4.95 -11.80
C ILE A 27 -10.11 4.02 -10.74
N LEU A 28 -10.97 3.22 -10.12
CA LEU A 28 -10.61 2.22 -9.12
C LEU A 28 -10.70 0.83 -9.75
N VAL A 29 -9.68 0.03 -9.50
CA VAL A 29 -9.57 -1.32 -10.03
C VAL A 29 -9.31 -2.26 -8.86
N TYR A 30 -10.09 -3.32 -8.75
CA TYR A 30 -9.92 -4.34 -7.72
C TYR A 30 -9.68 -5.69 -8.40
N PRO A 31 -8.41 -6.00 -8.73
CA PRO A 31 -8.05 -7.26 -9.39
C PRO A 31 -8.33 -8.46 -8.49
N GLU A 32 -8.69 -9.60 -9.10
CA GLU A 32 -8.77 -10.91 -8.42
C GLU A 32 -7.51 -11.71 -8.77
N GLY A 33 -6.74 -12.12 -7.76
CA GLY A 33 -5.58 -12.99 -7.94
C GLY A 33 -5.99 -14.44 -8.06
N GLU A 34 -5.21 -15.24 -8.79
CA GLU A 34 -5.44 -16.69 -8.89
C GLU A 34 -5.39 -17.32 -7.49
N ASP A 35 -6.39 -18.13 -7.16
CA ASP A 35 -6.59 -18.69 -5.81
C ASP A 35 -6.56 -17.65 -4.66
N ASN A 36 -6.92 -16.41 -4.96
CA ASN A 36 -6.92 -15.29 -4.02
C ASN A 36 -5.55 -15.02 -3.39
N ALA A 37 -4.48 -15.16 -4.17
CA ALA A 37 -3.12 -14.88 -3.73
C ALA A 37 -2.35 -14.11 -4.81
N TRP A 38 -1.24 -13.51 -4.40
CA TRP A 38 -0.32 -12.78 -5.25
C TRP A 38 1.12 -13.23 -4.99
N THR A 39 1.90 -13.37 -6.06
CA THR A 39 3.34 -13.59 -6.04
C THR A 39 4.08 -12.42 -5.37
N PRO A 40 5.31 -12.57 -4.85
CA PRO A 40 6.08 -13.81 -4.66
C PRO A 40 5.81 -14.49 -3.32
N ALA A 41 4.61 -14.31 -2.75
CA ALA A 41 4.28 -14.98 -1.49
C ALA A 41 4.34 -16.51 -1.65
N PRO A 42 4.81 -17.27 -0.63
CA PRO A 42 5.11 -18.70 -0.76
C PRO A 42 3.89 -19.60 -0.99
N TYR A 43 2.69 -19.05 -0.82
CA TYR A 43 1.41 -19.73 -1.04
C TYR A 43 0.73 -19.31 -2.35
N ALA A 44 1.31 -18.38 -3.11
CA ALA A 44 0.81 -18.03 -4.43
C ALA A 44 1.04 -19.21 -5.39
N LYS A 45 0.07 -19.48 -6.27
CA LYS A 45 0.22 -20.51 -7.30
C LYS A 45 0.78 -19.98 -8.61
N THR A 46 0.62 -18.68 -8.85
CA THR A 46 1.17 -17.98 -10.01
C THR A 46 2.66 -17.70 -9.82
N SER A 47 3.37 -17.68 -10.94
CA SER A 47 4.74 -17.19 -11.04
C SER A 47 4.81 -15.65 -10.98
N GLU A 48 6.01 -15.12 -10.75
CA GLU A 48 6.30 -13.69 -10.86
C GLU A 48 5.86 -13.13 -12.23
N GLU A 49 6.20 -13.85 -13.31
CA GLU A 49 5.94 -13.42 -14.68
C GLU A 49 4.44 -13.41 -15.02
N GLU A 50 3.65 -14.35 -14.50
CA GLU A 50 2.21 -14.43 -14.74
C GLU A 50 1.47 -13.24 -14.12
N ASP A 51 1.73 -12.91 -12.86
CA ASP A 51 1.08 -11.78 -12.19
C ASP A 51 1.54 -10.44 -12.77
N LEU A 52 2.82 -10.30 -13.16
CA LEU A 52 3.31 -9.10 -13.86
C LEU A 52 2.62 -8.91 -15.21
N LYS A 53 2.49 -10.00 -15.98
CA LYS A 53 1.77 -9.97 -17.26
C LYS A 53 0.30 -9.63 -17.06
N PHE A 54 -0.35 -10.21 -16.05
CA PHE A 54 -1.75 -9.92 -15.74
C PHE A 54 -1.98 -8.43 -15.43
N VAL A 55 -1.10 -7.82 -14.62
CA VAL A 55 -1.18 -6.38 -14.31
C VAL A 55 -0.93 -5.53 -15.56
N ALA A 56 0.08 -5.86 -16.38
CA ALA A 56 0.35 -5.15 -17.62
C ALA A 56 -0.83 -5.20 -18.61
N ASP A 57 -1.38 -6.40 -18.85
CA ASP A 57 -2.52 -6.60 -19.74
C ASP A 57 -3.77 -5.83 -19.23
N MET A 58 -3.96 -5.75 -17.91
CA MET A 58 -5.05 -4.98 -17.32
C MET A 58 -4.88 -3.48 -17.51
N VAL A 59 -3.68 -2.95 -17.29
CA VAL A 59 -3.38 -1.53 -17.53
C VAL A 59 -3.62 -1.18 -19.00
N ASP A 60 -3.15 -2.00 -19.94
CA ASP A 60 -3.34 -1.77 -21.37
C ASP A 60 -4.81 -1.86 -21.78
N SER A 61 -5.56 -2.83 -21.25
CA SER A 61 -7.01 -2.94 -21.49
C SER A 61 -7.78 -1.71 -20.97
N LEU A 62 -7.39 -1.19 -19.81
CA LEU A 62 -8.04 -0.01 -19.22
C LEU A 62 -7.68 1.27 -19.98
N ARG A 63 -6.43 1.42 -20.43
CA ARG A 63 -5.99 2.51 -21.32
C ARG A 63 -6.76 2.53 -22.63
N ALA A 64 -7.07 1.36 -23.20
CA ALA A 64 -7.85 1.25 -24.42
C ALA A 64 -9.32 1.69 -24.25
N THR A 65 -9.83 1.68 -23.02
CA THR A 65 -11.25 1.90 -22.71
C THR A 65 -11.53 3.25 -22.07
N TYR A 66 -10.62 3.73 -21.20
CA TYR A 66 -10.78 4.93 -20.40
C TYR A 66 -9.62 5.90 -20.63
N ALA A 67 -9.86 7.19 -20.37
CA ALA A 67 -8.80 8.19 -20.34
C ALA A 67 -7.93 8.01 -19.08
N VAL A 68 -6.96 7.11 -19.17
CA VAL A 68 -5.94 6.87 -18.14
C VAL A 68 -4.81 7.89 -18.31
N ASP A 69 -4.42 8.49 -17.19
CA ASP A 69 -3.24 9.35 -17.10
C ASP A 69 -2.08 8.49 -16.60
N ASP A 70 -1.10 8.26 -17.48
CA ASP A 70 0.03 7.36 -17.23
C ASP A 70 0.97 7.87 -16.13
N ASP A 71 0.99 9.18 -15.87
CA ASP A 71 1.76 9.76 -14.77
C ASP A 71 1.05 9.59 -13.41
N ARG A 72 -0.19 9.08 -13.41
CA ARG A 72 -1.05 8.92 -12.22
C ARG A 72 -1.67 7.52 -12.11
N ILE A 73 -0.84 6.50 -12.31
CA ILE A 73 -1.17 5.11 -11.98
C ILE A 73 -0.54 4.74 -10.63
N PHE A 74 -1.38 4.23 -9.72
CA PHE A 74 -1.01 3.91 -8.35
C PHE A 74 -1.43 2.49 -7.98
N ALA A 75 -0.70 1.88 -7.04
CA ALA A 75 -1.08 0.59 -6.45
C ALA A 75 -1.23 0.72 -4.93
N ALA A 76 -2.22 0.04 -4.36
CA ALA A 76 -2.40 -0.07 -2.92
C ALA A 76 -2.81 -1.49 -2.54
N GLY A 77 -2.58 -1.89 -1.29
CA GLY A 77 -3.05 -3.19 -0.83
C GLY A 77 -2.82 -3.48 0.64
N LEU A 78 -3.51 -4.50 1.14
CA LEU A 78 -3.39 -5.03 2.50
C LEU A 78 -2.65 -6.37 2.48
N SER A 79 -1.80 -6.64 3.49
CA SER A 79 -1.25 -7.99 3.70
C SER A 79 -0.48 -8.51 2.47
N ASN A 80 -0.89 -9.65 1.90
CA ASN A 80 -0.36 -10.14 0.64
C ASN A 80 -0.45 -9.14 -0.50
N GLY A 81 -1.60 -8.48 -0.69
CA GLY A 81 -1.79 -7.45 -1.71
C GLY A 81 -0.94 -6.21 -1.47
N GLY A 82 -0.64 -5.89 -0.21
CA GLY A 82 0.33 -4.84 0.13
C GLY A 82 1.76 -5.25 -0.24
N GLY A 83 2.13 -6.50 0.01
CA GLY A 83 3.40 -7.07 -0.46
C GLY A 83 3.50 -7.08 -1.98
N PHE A 84 2.40 -7.43 -2.67
CA PHE A 84 2.33 -7.41 -4.13
C PHE A 84 2.44 -5.99 -4.70
N ALA A 85 1.82 -4.98 -4.09
CA ALA A 85 2.02 -3.59 -4.49
C ALA A 85 3.51 -3.18 -4.37
N ALA A 86 4.21 -3.62 -3.32
CA ALA A 86 5.66 -3.42 -3.19
C ALA A 86 6.47 -4.15 -4.27
N PHE A 87 6.05 -5.35 -4.66
CA PHE A 87 6.65 -6.12 -5.75
C PHE A 87 6.46 -5.43 -7.11
N LEU A 88 5.27 -4.88 -7.37
CA LEU A 88 5.01 -4.10 -8.59
C LEU A 88 5.87 -2.84 -8.66
N ALA A 89 6.05 -2.11 -7.55
CA ALA A 89 6.98 -0.97 -7.52
C ALA A 89 8.45 -1.38 -7.76
N CYS A 90 8.82 -2.61 -7.40
CA CYS A 90 10.14 -3.17 -7.64
C CYS A 90 10.39 -3.55 -9.11
N ARG A 91 9.37 -4.12 -9.78
CA ARG A 91 9.52 -4.71 -11.12
C ARG A 91 8.93 -3.88 -12.26
N MET A 92 7.99 -2.98 -11.98
CA MET A 92 7.30 -2.12 -12.96
C MET A 92 7.33 -0.63 -12.54
N PRO A 93 8.48 -0.06 -12.15
CA PRO A 93 8.56 1.31 -11.65
C PRO A 93 8.18 2.39 -12.68
N GLU A 94 8.27 2.08 -13.98
CA GLU A 94 7.80 2.93 -15.07
C GLU A 94 6.28 2.96 -15.20
N THR A 95 5.59 1.95 -14.65
CA THR A 95 4.13 1.87 -14.68
C THR A 95 3.52 2.56 -13.47
N PHE A 96 4.11 2.43 -12.28
CA PHE A 96 3.53 2.94 -11.03
C PHE A 96 4.25 4.18 -10.52
N ARG A 97 3.53 5.30 -10.44
CA ARG A 97 4.07 6.56 -9.89
C ARG A 97 4.39 6.46 -8.40
N SER A 98 3.46 5.86 -7.65
CA SER A 98 3.56 5.64 -6.21
C SER A 98 2.72 4.45 -5.77
N ILE A 99 3.07 3.87 -4.61
CA ILE A 99 2.35 2.78 -3.97
C ILE A 99 2.00 3.08 -2.51
N ALA A 100 0.97 2.40 -1.99
CA ALA A 100 0.59 2.43 -0.58
C ALA A 100 0.44 1.02 -0.01
N THR A 101 1.26 0.68 0.97
CA THR A 101 1.32 -0.65 1.58
C THR A 101 0.74 -0.61 2.99
N VAL A 102 -0.21 -1.50 3.29
CA VAL A 102 -0.87 -1.56 4.61
C VAL A 102 -0.69 -2.97 5.18
N SER A 103 -0.14 -3.07 6.40
CA SER A 103 0.16 -4.34 7.08
C SER A 103 0.78 -5.37 6.13
N ALA A 104 1.67 -4.91 5.24
CA ALA A 104 2.05 -5.66 4.05
C ALA A 104 3.03 -6.80 4.37
N ALA A 105 2.84 -7.92 3.69
CA ALA A 105 3.64 -9.12 3.87
C ALA A 105 4.90 -9.06 2.98
N TYR A 106 6.01 -8.58 3.52
CA TYR A 106 7.29 -8.41 2.82
C TYR A 106 8.10 -9.71 2.72
N TYR A 107 7.50 -10.79 2.18
CA TYR A 107 8.19 -12.05 1.97
C TYR A 107 9.45 -11.89 1.10
N GLU A 108 10.44 -12.74 1.37
CA GLU A 108 11.64 -12.88 0.54
C GLU A 108 11.24 -13.02 -0.95
N GLY A 109 11.89 -12.23 -1.82
CA GLY A 109 11.57 -12.15 -3.25
C GLY A 109 11.00 -10.79 -3.67
N ILE A 110 10.20 -10.13 -2.83
CA ILE A 110 9.59 -8.83 -3.15
C ILE A 110 10.63 -7.77 -3.51
N HIS A 111 11.80 -7.81 -2.86
CA HIS A 111 12.88 -6.84 -3.05
C HIS A 111 14.08 -7.39 -3.83
N GLN A 112 13.97 -8.59 -4.40
CA GLN A 112 15.02 -9.17 -5.24
C GLN A 112 14.88 -8.72 -6.69
N GLY A 113 16.01 -8.44 -7.35
CA GLY A 113 16.03 -8.11 -8.77
C GLY A 113 15.25 -6.83 -9.13
N CYS A 114 15.15 -5.90 -8.20
CA CYS A 114 14.43 -4.66 -8.43
C CYS A 114 15.15 -3.74 -9.39
N SER A 115 14.37 -2.96 -10.12
CA SER A 115 14.87 -1.77 -10.78
C SER A 115 15.32 -0.73 -9.73
N GLU A 116 16.33 0.07 -10.10
CA GLU A 116 16.83 1.19 -9.31
C GLU A 116 15.97 2.46 -9.47
N ALA A 117 14.96 2.43 -10.35
CA ALA A 117 14.09 3.59 -10.57
C ALA A 117 13.27 3.92 -9.30
N PRO A 118 13.25 5.20 -8.86
CA PRO A 118 12.47 5.62 -7.70
C PRO A 118 10.95 5.50 -7.91
N VAL A 119 10.25 4.92 -6.94
CA VAL A 119 8.78 4.87 -6.89
C VAL A 119 8.32 5.44 -5.56
N GLY A 120 7.33 6.34 -5.57
CA GLY A 120 6.82 6.92 -4.34
C GLY A 120 6.20 5.83 -3.44
N ARG A 121 6.37 5.92 -2.12
CA ARG A 121 5.81 4.95 -1.21
C ARG A 121 5.28 5.55 0.09
N LEU A 122 4.08 5.14 0.45
CA LEU A 122 3.53 5.23 1.79
C LEU A 122 3.40 3.83 2.38
N ASP A 123 3.98 3.61 3.56
CA ASP A 123 3.77 2.40 4.35
C ASP A 123 2.93 2.69 5.60
N MET A 124 2.12 1.72 6.02
CA MET A 124 1.28 1.77 7.22
C MET A 124 1.31 0.40 7.90
N HIS A 125 1.79 0.33 9.15
CA HIS A 125 1.89 -0.95 9.84
C HIS A 125 1.66 -0.83 11.35
N GLY A 126 0.88 -1.75 11.90
CA GLY A 126 0.61 -1.88 13.33
C GLY A 126 1.75 -2.57 14.07
N THR A 127 2.11 -2.08 15.26
CA THR A 127 3.25 -2.64 16.00
C THR A 127 2.97 -3.99 16.64
N ASP A 128 1.69 -4.31 16.83
CA ASP A 128 1.18 -5.50 17.52
C ASP A 128 0.43 -6.38 16.51
N ASP A 129 0.82 -6.29 15.22
CA ASP A 129 0.33 -7.13 14.14
C ASP A 129 0.70 -8.61 14.39
N PRO A 130 -0.27 -9.49 14.67
CA PRO A 130 0.01 -10.88 15.04
C PRO A 130 0.15 -11.80 13.84
N VAL A 131 0.02 -11.28 12.61
CA VAL A 131 0.02 -12.07 11.36
C VAL A 131 1.30 -11.81 10.56
N VAL A 132 1.64 -10.53 10.42
CA VAL A 132 2.86 -10.05 9.76
C VAL A 132 3.52 -9.08 10.72
N GLU A 133 4.41 -9.61 11.56
CA GLU A 133 5.03 -8.84 12.63
C GLU A 133 5.80 -7.61 12.11
N TYR A 134 5.63 -6.48 12.79
CA TYR A 134 6.26 -5.21 12.44
C TYR A 134 7.79 -5.29 12.36
N TYR A 135 8.40 -6.11 13.22
CA TYR A 135 9.84 -6.28 13.33
C TYR A 135 10.40 -7.39 12.45
N GLY A 136 9.62 -7.88 11.47
CA GLY A 136 10.01 -8.99 10.60
C GLY A 136 9.81 -10.34 11.29
N GLY A 137 9.94 -11.42 10.53
CA GLY A 137 9.70 -12.75 11.09
C GLY A 137 9.73 -13.86 10.05
N THR A 138 9.09 -14.98 10.38
CA THR A 138 8.98 -16.14 9.49
C THR A 138 7.58 -16.70 9.56
N ARG A 139 6.95 -16.87 8.40
CA ARG A 139 5.62 -17.45 8.27
C ARG A 139 5.58 -18.30 7.00
N HIS A 140 4.83 -19.39 7.03
CA HIS A 140 4.79 -20.36 5.92
C HIS A 140 6.18 -20.89 5.51
N ALA A 141 7.07 -21.06 6.50
CA ALA A 141 8.48 -21.44 6.32
C ALA A 141 9.32 -20.47 5.47
N THR A 142 8.84 -19.24 5.25
CA THR A 142 9.54 -18.19 4.49
C THR A 142 9.71 -16.96 5.37
N LYS A 143 10.87 -16.31 5.30
CA LYS A 143 11.08 -15.07 6.04
C LYS A 143 10.35 -13.92 5.37
N TYR A 144 10.02 -12.91 6.17
CA TYR A 144 9.61 -11.61 5.67
C TYR A 144 10.38 -10.52 6.42
N ASP A 145 10.76 -9.49 5.68
CA ASP A 145 11.58 -8.38 6.17
C ASP A 145 10.80 -7.52 7.18
N SER A 146 11.52 -6.91 8.11
CA SER A 146 10.95 -5.92 9.01
C SER A 146 10.59 -4.63 8.26
N VAL A 147 9.63 -3.87 8.81
CA VAL A 147 9.28 -2.55 8.27
C VAL A 147 10.51 -1.64 8.18
N ALA A 148 11.41 -1.70 9.17
CA ALA A 148 12.63 -0.90 9.20
C ALA A 148 13.59 -1.26 8.05
N GLU A 149 13.79 -2.55 7.78
CA GLU A 149 14.64 -3.00 6.66
C GLU A 149 14.05 -2.58 5.32
N VAL A 150 12.75 -2.74 5.15
CA VAL A 150 12.04 -2.37 3.92
C VAL A 150 12.11 -0.86 3.68
N MET A 151 11.92 -0.04 4.71
CA MET A 151 12.06 1.42 4.59
C MET A 151 13.50 1.84 4.27
N GLU A 152 14.51 1.18 4.83
CA GLU A 152 15.91 1.48 4.48
C GLU A 152 16.26 1.10 3.04
N GLN A 153 15.75 -0.03 2.54
CA GLN A 153 15.92 -0.41 1.13
C GLN A 153 15.26 0.63 0.19
N ASN A 154 14.04 1.08 0.52
CA ASN A 154 13.32 2.07 -0.28
C ASN A 154 13.95 3.47 -0.16
N ARG A 155 14.53 3.81 1.00
CA ARG A 155 15.30 5.06 1.18
C ARG A 155 16.46 5.12 0.19
N ARG A 156 17.19 4.02 0.02
CA ARG A 156 18.31 3.92 -0.92
C ARG A 156 17.82 4.04 -2.36
N ARG A 157 16.80 3.26 -2.74
CA ARG A 157 16.23 3.29 -4.10
C ARG A 157 15.68 4.66 -4.47
N ASN A 158 15.02 5.33 -3.53
CA ASN A 158 14.46 6.66 -3.75
C ASN A 158 15.50 7.78 -3.58
N GLU A 159 16.77 7.44 -3.39
CA GLU A 159 17.90 8.36 -3.22
C GLU A 159 17.65 9.42 -2.13
N CYS A 160 16.92 9.04 -1.08
CA CYS A 160 16.66 9.90 0.07
C CYS A 160 17.94 10.10 0.90
N THR A 161 18.03 11.25 1.57
CA THR A 161 19.02 11.44 2.64
C THR A 161 18.72 10.51 3.84
N THR A 162 19.61 10.48 4.82
CA THR A 162 19.38 9.77 6.09
C THR A 162 18.51 10.57 7.07
N GLN A 163 18.12 11.80 6.72
CA GLN A 163 17.29 12.63 7.59
C GLN A 163 15.83 12.18 7.51
N ILE A 164 15.19 12.11 8.68
CA ILE A 164 13.79 11.73 8.84
C ILE A 164 13.10 12.80 9.68
N SER A 165 11.95 13.28 9.20
CA SER A 165 11.03 14.10 9.99
C SER A 165 9.92 13.24 10.55
N THR A 166 9.69 13.32 11.86
CA THR A 166 8.64 12.55 12.56
C THR A 166 7.54 13.47 13.04
N THR A 167 6.30 13.16 12.70
CA THR A 167 5.10 13.90 13.11
C THR A 167 4.11 12.97 13.78
N GLN A 168 3.54 13.37 14.91
CA GLN A 168 2.40 12.68 15.51
C GLN A 168 1.13 13.06 14.76
N LEU A 169 0.41 12.06 14.24
CA LEU A 169 -0.82 12.28 13.49
C LEU A 169 -2.03 12.31 14.42
N VAL A 170 -2.34 11.18 15.04
CA VAL A 170 -3.45 10.96 15.97
C VAL A 170 -3.07 9.85 16.93
N ASN A 171 -3.52 9.92 18.19
CA ASN A 171 -3.32 8.87 19.19
C ASN A 171 -1.89 8.30 19.14
N ASN A 172 -1.74 7.02 18.78
CA ASN A 172 -0.48 6.29 18.70
C ASN A 172 0.09 6.17 17.27
N ALA A 173 -0.46 6.91 16.30
CA ALA A 173 0.02 6.96 14.92
C ALA A 173 1.11 8.04 14.75
N LEU A 174 2.31 7.61 14.39
CA LEU A 174 3.45 8.47 14.09
C LEU A 174 3.82 8.32 12.61
N GLN A 175 3.89 9.43 11.89
CA GLN A 175 4.39 9.48 10.53
C GLN A 175 5.87 9.83 10.52
N GLN A 176 6.67 9.01 9.86
CA GLN A 176 8.05 9.25 9.52
C GLN A 176 8.13 9.61 8.03
N THR A 177 8.79 10.71 7.70
CA THR A 177 8.98 11.18 6.32
C THR A 177 10.48 11.31 6.05
N TRP A 178 10.96 10.61 5.03
CA TRP A 178 12.37 10.72 4.60
C TRP A 178 12.55 11.96 3.72
N ILE A 179 13.67 12.66 3.93
CA ILE A 179 13.93 13.96 3.32
C ILE A 179 14.92 13.84 2.15
N GLY A 180 14.74 14.71 1.14
CA GLY A 180 15.66 14.83 0.00
C GLY A 180 15.59 13.65 -0.97
N CYS A 181 14.42 13.02 -1.08
CA CYS A 181 14.20 11.89 -1.98
C CYS A 181 13.89 12.36 -3.41
N LYS A 182 14.22 11.51 -4.41
CA LYS A 182 13.72 11.63 -5.79
C LYS A 182 12.24 11.25 -5.92
N ALA A 183 11.77 10.30 -5.12
CA ALA A 183 10.37 9.95 -4.99
C ALA A 183 9.96 9.91 -3.51
N PRO A 184 8.75 10.38 -3.16
CA PRO A 184 8.37 10.55 -1.75
C PRO A 184 8.37 9.21 -1.02
N LEU A 185 8.86 9.19 0.23
CA LEU A 185 8.90 8.00 1.08
C LEU A 185 8.39 8.36 2.48
N GLN A 186 7.34 7.67 2.90
CA GLN A 186 6.66 7.87 4.18
C GLN A 186 6.34 6.53 4.82
N HIS A 187 6.38 6.49 6.15
CA HIS A 187 5.92 5.38 6.97
C HIS A 187 5.03 5.88 8.09
N ILE A 188 3.89 5.24 8.32
CA ILE A 188 3.02 5.50 9.45
C ILE A 188 3.05 4.28 10.37
N ARG A 189 3.72 4.43 11.50
CA ARG A 189 3.75 3.45 12.59
C ARG A 189 2.53 3.63 13.47
N ILE A 190 1.74 2.58 13.67
CA ILE A 190 0.54 2.61 14.52
C ILE A 190 0.82 1.80 15.79
N GLY A 191 1.13 2.50 16.88
CA GLY A 191 1.42 1.85 18.17
C GLY A 191 0.19 1.13 18.74
N GLY A 192 0.33 -0.18 19.00
CA GLY A 192 -0.77 -1.06 19.41
C GLY A 192 -1.66 -1.53 18.25
N GLY A 193 -1.42 -1.06 17.02
CA GLY A 193 -2.18 -1.46 15.85
C GLY A 193 -1.94 -2.93 15.49
N SER A 194 -2.94 -3.58 14.90
CA SER A 194 -2.89 -5.00 14.50
C SER A 194 -2.92 -5.18 12.98
N HIS A 195 -3.15 -6.42 12.51
CA HIS A 195 -3.29 -6.76 11.09
C HIS A 195 -4.67 -6.36 10.55
N ILE A 196 -4.84 -5.10 10.18
CA ILE A 196 -6.10 -4.56 9.68
C ILE A 196 -5.84 -3.40 8.73
N TRP A 197 -6.84 -2.98 7.96
CA TRP A 197 -6.84 -1.69 7.29
C TRP A 197 -7.21 -0.58 8.29
N PRO A 198 -6.27 0.27 8.76
CA PRO A 198 -6.50 1.14 9.90
C PRO A 198 -7.63 2.15 9.65
N GLY A 199 -8.63 2.14 10.53
CA GLY A 199 -9.83 2.97 10.43
C GLY A 199 -10.82 2.54 9.33
N GLY A 200 -10.59 1.42 8.64
CA GLY A 200 -11.55 0.86 7.68
C GLY A 200 -12.81 0.34 8.38
N LEU A 201 -13.84 -0.03 7.60
CA LEU A 201 -15.13 -0.46 8.18
C LEU A 201 -15.06 -1.74 9.02
N ALA A 202 -14.00 -2.53 8.87
CA ALA A 202 -13.73 -3.73 9.66
C ALA A 202 -12.87 -3.47 10.91
N ASP A 203 -12.42 -2.23 11.13
CA ASP A 203 -11.60 -1.83 12.27
C ASP A 203 -12.47 -1.19 13.35
N ASP A 204 -12.65 -1.89 14.47
CA ASP A 204 -13.41 -1.44 15.64
C ASP A 204 -12.51 -0.83 16.73
N ARG A 205 -11.21 -0.73 16.47
CA ARG A 205 -10.23 -0.26 17.43
C ARG A 205 -10.08 1.26 17.44
N ALA A 206 -9.35 1.76 18.42
CA ALA A 206 -9.23 3.18 18.72
C ALA A 206 -7.83 3.77 18.43
N GLU A 207 -6.92 3.00 17.83
CA GLU A 207 -5.57 3.52 17.54
C GLU A 207 -5.59 4.65 16.51
N VAL A 208 -6.59 4.66 15.61
CA VAL A 208 -6.83 5.71 14.62
C VAL A 208 -8.33 6.00 14.45
N GLY A 209 -8.66 7.08 13.74
CA GLY A 209 -10.05 7.43 13.41
C GLY A 209 -10.60 6.67 12.19
N LYS A 210 -11.92 6.72 11.98
CA LYS A 210 -12.57 6.15 10.79
C LYS A 210 -12.01 6.74 9.50
N GLY A 211 -11.87 5.92 8.47
CA GLY A 211 -11.34 6.26 7.15
C GLY A 211 -9.85 6.61 7.12
N PHE A 212 -9.12 6.46 8.23
CA PHE A 212 -7.77 6.99 8.38
C PHE A 212 -6.81 6.53 7.28
N ALA A 213 -6.65 5.22 7.09
CA ALA A 213 -5.66 4.72 6.12
C ALA A 213 -5.99 5.20 4.70
N THR A 214 -7.25 5.09 4.28
CA THR A 214 -7.69 5.50 2.94
C THR A 214 -7.52 6.99 2.72
N ASP A 215 -7.86 7.84 3.69
CA ASP A 215 -7.59 9.28 3.62
C ASP A 215 -6.09 9.56 3.45
N ARG A 216 -5.23 8.91 4.24
CA ARG A 216 -3.77 9.05 4.10
C ARG A 216 -3.26 8.59 2.73
N VAL A 217 -3.78 7.49 2.20
CA VAL A 217 -3.41 7.01 0.85
C VAL A 217 -3.84 8.01 -0.22
N LEU A 218 -5.08 8.51 -0.16
CA LEU A 218 -5.59 9.46 -1.15
C LEU A 218 -4.85 10.80 -1.09
N ASP A 219 -4.48 11.26 0.10
CA ASP A 219 -3.64 12.43 0.29
C ASP A 219 -2.25 12.23 -0.33
N PHE A 220 -1.60 11.09 -0.03
CA PHE A 220 -0.29 10.75 -0.57
C PHE A 220 -0.26 10.63 -2.09
N PHE A 221 -1.33 10.08 -2.70
CA PHE A 221 -1.47 10.00 -4.16
C PHE A 221 -1.94 11.31 -4.80
N GLY A 222 -2.33 12.32 -4.02
CA GLY A 222 -2.92 13.56 -4.54
C GLY A 222 -4.27 13.35 -5.23
N ILE A 223 -5.05 12.36 -4.76
CA ILE A 223 -6.37 12.02 -5.31
C ILE A 223 -7.45 12.71 -4.46
N PRO A 224 -8.35 13.51 -5.07
CA PRO A 224 -9.47 14.12 -4.34
C PRO A 224 -10.51 13.09 -3.90
N GLY A 225 -11.36 13.48 -2.94
CA GLY A 225 -12.38 12.61 -2.37
C GLY A 225 -11.87 11.89 -1.12
N ARG A 226 -12.75 11.69 -0.14
CA ARG A 226 -12.37 11.31 1.23
C ARG A 226 -13.46 10.45 1.86
N PRO A 227 -13.12 9.37 2.60
CA PRO A 227 -14.10 8.54 3.30
C PRO A 227 -14.96 9.36 4.26
N ALA A 228 -16.20 8.94 4.51
CA ALA A 228 -17.10 9.64 5.41
C ALA A 228 -16.52 9.74 6.84
N GLY A 229 -16.71 10.89 7.50
CA GLY A 229 -16.23 11.14 8.86
C GLY A 229 -14.77 11.58 8.97
N THR A 230 -14.01 11.62 7.87
CA THR A 230 -12.66 12.20 7.80
C THR A 230 -12.72 13.72 7.62
N ILE A 231 -11.59 14.42 7.79
CA ILE A 231 -11.52 15.87 7.55
C ILE A 231 -11.10 16.10 6.11
N ASP A 232 -11.94 16.81 5.37
CA ASP A 232 -11.62 17.25 4.02
C ASP A 232 -10.52 18.34 4.09
N PRO A 233 -9.38 18.16 3.39
CA PRO A 233 -8.22 19.04 3.52
C PRO A 233 -8.45 20.43 2.90
N GLU A 234 -9.36 20.56 1.93
CA GLU A 234 -9.64 21.85 1.28
C GLU A 234 -10.59 22.71 2.11
N SER A 235 -11.61 22.09 2.70
CA SER A 235 -12.67 22.78 3.43
C SER A 235 -12.49 22.79 4.95
N GLY A 236 -11.62 21.92 5.50
CA GLY A 236 -11.43 21.72 6.93
C GLY A 236 -12.65 21.12 7.66
N LYS A 237 -13.66 20.65 6.92
CA LYS A 237 -14.92 20.12 7.47
C LYS A 237 -14.91 18.60 7.45
N LYS A 238 -15.69 17.99 8.36
CA LYS A 238 -15.95 16.55 8.29
C LYS A 238 -16.75 16.19 7.04
N THR A 239 -16.28 15.18 6.33
CA THR A 239 -16.98 14.58 5.19
C THR A 239 -18.23 13.86 5.67
N LYS A 240 -19.29 13.92 4.88
CA LYS A 240 -20.57 13.26 5.17
C LYS A 240 -20.58 11.84 4.64
#